data_AF-A0A0E4H291-F1
#
_entry.id   AF-A0A0E4H291-F1
#
_cell.length_a   1.000
_cell.length_b   1.000
_cell.length_c   1.000
_cell.angle_alpha   90.00
_cell.angle_beta   90.00
_cell.angle_gamma   90.00
#
_symmetry.space_group_name_H-M   'P 1'
#
loop_
_entity.id
_entity.type
_entity.pdbx_description
1 polymer ?
#
loop_
_entity_poly.entity_id
_entity_poly.type
_entity_poly.pdbx_seq_one_letter_code
_entity_poly.pdbx_strand_id
1 'polypeptide(L)'
;MGDVNRCVAVTVRCMGKNTSFSLDNHFSAFIEAEVASGRYGSSSDVVRAALRLLEDRETRLDALRQALIAGEHSGEATPFDFNARKRAERHAR
;
A
#
# COMPACT_ATOMS: atom_id res chain seq x y z
N MET A 1 -32.37 -14.45 -19.37
CA MET A 1 -31.40 -15.19 -20.19
C MET A 1 -30.18 -14.29 -20.39
N GLY A 2 -29.25 -14.30 -19.43
CA GLY A 2 -28.21 -13.29 -19.22
C GLY A 2 -28.22 -12.98 -17.72
N ASP A 3 -27.17 -13.17 -16.94
CA ASP A 3 -25.77 -12.80 -17.20
C ASP A 3 -24.80 -13.99 -17.16
N VAL A 4 -24.10 -14.18 -18.27
CA VAL A 4 -22.89 -15.01 -18.34
C VAL A 4 -21.74 -14.19 -17.76
N ASN A 5 -21.16 -14.68 -16.65
CA ASN A 5 -19.86 -14.31 -16.09
C ASN A 5 -19.01 -13.42 -17.02
N ARG A 6 -19.04 -12.11 -16.80
CA ARG A 6 -18.19 -11.17 -17.54
C ARG A 6 -16.86 -11.04 -16.79
N CYS A 7 -16.04 -12.09 -16.88
CA CYS A 7 -14.68 -12.05 -16.37
C CYS A 7 -13.87 -11.06 -17.23
N VAL A 8 -13.43 -9.94 -16.65
CA VAL A 8 -12.48 -9.05 -17.31
C VAL A 8 -11.09 -9.67 -17.16
N ALA A 9 -10.48 -10.02 -18.29
CA ALA A 9 -9.08 -10.41 -18.34
C ALA A 9 -8.20 -9.15 -18.32
N VAL A 10 -7.54 -8.86 -17.20
CA VAL A 10 -6.60 -7.75 -17.14
C VAL A 10 -5.22 -8.26 -17.49
N THR A 11 -4.57 -7.61 -18.45
CA THR A 11 -3.18 -7.90 -18.80
C THR A 11 -2.25 -6.88 -18.17
N VAL A 12 -1.33 -7.35 -17.32
CA VAL A 12 -0.25 -6.52 -16.78
C VAL A 12 1.07 -6.99 -17.38
N ARG A 13 1.86 -6.05 -17.90
CA ARG A 13 3.23 -6.34 -18.35
C ARG A 13 4.17 -6.22 -17.15
N CYS A 14 4.83 -7.30 -16.77
CA CYS A 14 5.85 -7.32 -15.72
C CYS A 14 7.12 -7.96 -16.29
N MET A 15 8.28 -7.31 -16.18
CA MET A 15 9.57 -7.86 -16.64
C MET A 15 9.55 -8.45 -18.07
N GLY A 16 8.93 -7.74 -19.02
CA GLY A 16 8.86 -8.18 -20.43
C GLY A 16 7.87 -9.32 -20.73
N LYS A 17 7.19 -9.89 -19.73
CA LYS A 17 6.12 -10.90 -19.89
C LYS A 17 4.75 -10.28 -19.61
N ASN A 18 3.75 -10.71 -20.38
CA ASN A 18 2.35 -10.36 -20.16
C ASN A 18 1.74 -11.40 -19.21
N THR A 19 1.21 -10.94 -18.08
CA THR A 19 0.47 -11.77 -17.13
C THR A 19 -1.00 -11.40 -17.23
N SER A 20 -1.85 -12.39 -17.54
CA SER A 20 -3.30 -12.25 -17.52
C SER A 20 -3.88 -12.90 -16.28
N PHE A 21 -4.86 -12.25 -15.67
CA PHE A 21 -5.64 -12.81 -14.57
C PHE A 21 -7.11 -12.44 -14.74
N SER A 22 -7.98 -13.32 -14.25
CA SER A 22 -9.42 -13.10 -14.24
C SER A 22 -9.82 -12.46 -12.92
N LEU A 23 -10.62 -11.41 -12.99
CA LEU A 23 -11.21 -10.76 -11.83
C LEU A 23 -12.67 -11.15 -11.67
N ASP A 24 -13.17 -11.08 -10.44
CA ASP A 24 -14.59 -11.21 -10.16
C ASP A 24 -15.38 -9.99 -10.68
N ASN A 25 -16.71 -10.10 -10.62
CA ASN A 25 -17.59 -9.03 -11.08
C ASN A 25 -17.45 -7.74 -10.26
N HIS A 26 -17.12 -7.85 -8.98
CA HIS A 26 -16.98 -6.69 -8.10
C HIS A 26 -15.80 -5.82 -8.50
N PHE A 27 -14.61 -6.41 -8.68
CA PHE A 27 -13.43 -5.69 -9.12
C PHE A 27 -13.51 -5.26 -10.58
N SER A 28 -14.18 -6.05 -11.42
CA SER A 28 -14.42 -5.67 -12.82
C SER A 28 -15.24 -4.38 -12.90
N ALA A 29 -16.36 -4.30 -12.16
CA ALA A 29 -17.19 -3.09 -12.11
C ALA A 29 -16.45 -1.88 -11.53
N PHE A 30 -15.62 -2.09 -10.50
CA PHE A 30 -14.78 -1.04 -9.93
C PHE A 30 -13.77 -0.48 -10.96
N ILE A 31 -13.06 -1.36 -11.67
CA ILE A 31 -12.08 -0.95 -12.68
C ILE A 31 -12.77 -0.22 -13.83
N GLU A 32 -13.90 -0.73 -14.32
CA GLU A 32 -14.68 -0.08 -15.36
C GLU A 32 -15.14 1.33 -14.94
N ALA A 33 -15.62 1.50 -13.70
CA ALA A 33 -16.01 2.80 -13.17
C ALA A 33 -14.83 3.78 -13.08
N GLU A 34 -13.66 3.32 -12.62
CA GLU A 34 -12.47 4.17 -12.51
C GLU A 34 -11.93 4.58 -13.89
N VAL A 35 -12.00 3.71 -14.90
CA VAL A 35 -11.65 4.06 -16.28
C VAL A 35 -12.69 5.01 -16.89
N ALA A 36 -13.99 4.73 -16.71
CA ALA A 36 -15.08 5.57 -17.20
C ALA A 36 -15.08 6.97 -16.57
N SER A 37 -14.57 7.10 -15.34
CA SER A 37 -14.38 8.41 -14.69
C SER A 37 -13.31 9.28 -15.36
N GLY A 38 -12.48 8.70 -16.23
CA GLY A 38 -11.35 9.37 -16.88
C GLY A 38 -10.10 9.50 -16.02
N ARG A 39 -10.11 8.99 -14.78
CA ARG A 39 -8.95 9.03 -13.88
C ARG A 39 -7.79 8.14 -14.38
N TYR A 40 -8.11 7.06 -15.09
CA TYR A 40 -7.14 6.12 -15.64
C TYR A 40 -7.44 5.82 -17.11
N GLY A 41 -6.38 5.67 -17.91
CA GLY A 41 -6.50 5.40 -19.35
C GLY A 41 -6.85 3.96 -19.70
N SER A 42 -6.62 3.01 -18.79
CA SER A 42 -6.90 1.59 -19.00
C SER A 42 -7.03 0.81 -17.69
N SER A 43 -7.63 -0.38 -17.76
CA SER A 43 -7.69 -1.33 -16.64
C SER A 43 -6.31 -1.68 -16.09
N SER A 44 -5.30 -1.80 -16.98
CA SER A 44 -3.92 -2.07 -16.58
C SER A 44 -3.32 -0.91 -15.76
N ASP A 45 -3.72 0.34 -16.02
CA ASP A 45 -3.26 1.50 -15.25
C ASP A 45 -3.86 1.52 -13.84
N VAL A 46 -5.15 1.19 -13.72
CA VAL A 46 -5.81 1.03 -12.42
C VAL A 46 -5.09 -0.02 -11.58
N VAL A 47 -4.78 -1.18 -12.17
CA VAL A 47 -4.08 -2.25 -11.46
C VAL A 47 -2.67 -1.85 -11.06
N ARG A 48 -1.91 -1.18 -11.94
CA ARG A 48 -0.58 -0.68 -11.57
C ARG A 48 -0.64 0.32 -10.42
N ALA A 49 -1.62 1.22 -10.41
CA ALA A 49 -1.82 2.17 -9.32
C ALA A 49 -2.18 1.46 -8.01
N ALA A 50 -3.07 0.47 -8.06
CA ALA A 50 -3.44 -0.34 -6.91
C ALA A 50 -2.24 -1.11 -6.32
N LEU A 51 -1.41 -1.72 -7.17
CA LEU A 51 -0.22 -2.45 -6.72
C LEU A 51 0.83 -1.53 -6.09
N ARG A 52 1.03 -0.32 -6.63
CA ARG A 52 1.92 0.68 -6.00
C ARG A 52 1.45 1.09 -4.61
N LEU A 53 0.14 1.31 -4.45
CA LEU A 53 -0.42 1.66 -3.15
C LEU A 53 -0.28 0.52 -2.13
N LEU A 54 -0.38 -0.73 -2.59
CA LEU A 54 -0.14 -1.90 -1.75
C LEU A 54 1.34 -1.99 -1.33
N GLU A 55 2.27 -1.82 -2.27
CA GLU A 55 3.72 -1.83 -2.00
C GLU A 55 4.12 -0.74 -0.99
N ASP A 56 3.62 0.48 -1.15
CA ASP A 56 3.87 1.58 -0.22
C ASP A 56 3.37 1.26 1.20
N ARG A 57 2.19 0.63 1.30
CA ARG A 57 1.60 0.25 2.58
C ARG A 57 2.43 -0.83 3.27
N GLU A 58 2.78 -1.90 2.56
CA GLU A 58 3.58 -2.99 3.12
C GLU A 58 4.98 -2.49 3.53
N THR A 59 5.61 -1.66 2.70
CA THR A 59 6.90 -1.02 3.03
C THR A 59 6.83 -0.24 4.35
N ARG A 60 5.76 0.55 4.54
CA ARG A 60 5.57 1.32 5.79
C ARG A 60 5.31 0.41 6.99
N LEU A 61 4.54 -0.66 6.82
CA LEU A 61 4.28 -1.63 7.88
C LEU A 61 5.55 -2.37 8.30
N ASP A 62 6.38 -2.75 7.33
CA ASP A 62 7.65 -3.40 7.62
C ASP A 62 8.62 -2.45 8.33
N ALA A 63 8.73 -1.20 7.89
CA ALA A 63 9.51 -0.19 8.60
C ALA A 63 9.03 0.00 10.05
N LEU A 64 7.71 0.01 10.28
CA LEU A 64 7.15 0.10 11.63
C LEU A 64 7.49 -1.12 12.48
N ARG A 65 7.36 -2.33 11.93
CA ARG A 65 7.73 -3.58 12.62
C ARG A 65 9.20 -3.57 13.02
N GLN A 66 10.08 -3.15 12.12
CA GLN A 66 11.52 -3.05 12.40
C GLN A 66 11.82 -2.00 13.48
N ALA A 67 11.13 -0.85 13.47
CA ALA A 67 11.29 0.16 14.51
C ALA A 67 10.84 -0.34 15.89
N LEU A 68 9.76 -1.13 15.95
CA LEU A 68 9.30 -1.75 17.20
C LEU A 68 10.32 -2.78 17.71
N ILE A 69 10.80 -3.67 16.84
CA ILE A 69 11.83 -4.66 17.19
C ILE A 69 13.10 -3.95 17.69
N ALA A 70 13.55 -2.90 17.01
CA ALA A 70 14.70 -2.12 17.44
C ALA A 70 14.47 -1.45 18.81
N GLY A 71 13.25 -0.98 19.08
CA GLY A 71 12.84 -0.44 20.37
C GLY A 71 12.85 -1.51 21.48
N GLU A 72 12.31 -2.69 21.21
CA GLU A 72 12.32 -3.82 22.15
C GLU A 72 13.75 -4.30 22.47
N HIS A 73 14.66 -4.25 21.49
CA HIS A 73 16.07 -4.56 21.70
C HIS A 73 16.89 -3.39 22.26
N SER A 74 16.32 -2.20 22.43
CA SER A 74 17.05 -1.01 22.91
C SER A 74 17.35 -1.03 24.42
N GLY A 75 16.86 -2.04 25.13
CA GLY A 75 17.05 -2.23 26.57
C GLY A 75 15.75 -2.05 27.36
N GLU A 76 15.86 -2.05 28.68
CA GLU A 76 14.69 -1.91 29.54
C GLU A 76 14.07 -0.50 29.47
N ALA A 77 12.75 -0.45 29.45
CA ALA A 77 12.01 0.80 29.52
C ALA A 77 12.27 1.48 30.88
N THR A 78 12.76 2.72 30.83
CA THR A 78 12.98 3.54 32.03
C THR A 78 11.92 4.64 32.17
N PRO A 79 11.64 5.13 33.39
CA PRO A 79 10.71 6.23 33.60
C PRO A 79 11.12 7.48 32.80
N PHE A 80 10.13 8.12 32.16
CA PHE A 80 10.37 9.25 31.26
C PHE A 80 9.85 10.57 31.82
N ASP A 81 10.76 11.54 32.02
CA ASP A 81 10.41 12.91 32.44
C ASP A 81 10.50 13.90 31.26
N PHE A 82 9.33 14.36 30.80
CA PHE A 82 9.20 15.36 29.75
C PHE A 82 9.85 16.72 30.10
N ASN A 83 9.78 17.15 31.35
CA ASN A 83 10.33 18.43 31.78
C ASN A 83 11.85 18.37 31.87
N ALA A 84 12.40 17.27 32.41
CA ALA A 84 13.85 17.05 32.42
C ALA A 84 14.43 17.03 31.00
N ARG A 85 13.78 16.32 30.06
CA ARG A 85 14.23 16.30 28.66
C ARG A 85 14.20 17.66 27.99
N LYS A 86 13.11 18.44 28.17
CA LYS A 86 13.03 19.82 27.63
C LYS A 86 14.09 20.75 28.23
N ARG A 87 14.40 20.62 29.53
CA ARG A 87 15.49 21.37 30.16
C ARG A 87 16.85 20.99 29.56
N ALA A 88 17.12 19.70 29.40
CA ALA A 88 18.34 19.21 28.77
C ALA A 88 18.51 19.74 27.34
N GLU A 89 17.46 19.73 26.53
CA GLU A 89 17.47 20.30 25.16
C GLU A 89 17.78 21.80 25.14
N ARG A 90 17.27 22.57 26.12
CA ARG A 90 17.57 24.01 26.26
C ARG A 90 19.00 24.29 26.69
N HIS A 91 19.59 23.42 27.52
CA HIS A 91 20.97 23.55 27.98
C HIS A 91 22.00 23.07 26.93
N ALA A 92 21.58 22.27 25.95
CA ALA A 92 22.42 21.78 24.86
C ALA A 92 22.49 22.74 23.66
N ARG A 93 21.88 23.92 23.74
CA ARG A 93 21.74 24.90 22.65
C ARG A 93 22.44 26.20 22.99
#